data_AF-A0A7U8C8R4-F1
#
_entry.id   AF-A0A7U8C8R4-F1
#
_cell.length_a   1.000
_cell.length_b   1.000
_cell.length_c   1.000
_cell.angle_alpha   90.00
_cell.angle_beta   90.00
_cell.angle_gamma   90.00
#
_symmetry.space_group_name_H-M   'P 1'
#
loop_
_entity.id
_entity.type
_entity.pdbx_description
1 polymer ?
#
loop_
_entity_poly.entity_id
_entity_poly.type
_entity_poly.pdbx_seq_one_letter_code
_entity_poly.pdbx_strand_id
1 'polypeptide(L)'
;MSDINQKELDTRRRSLQLFVCGFSVVVIKLFTVGLVETAYISELMLYFGFLFPFLFYMARGNSFGFWLGVAATVSVSLYLEISGSRLISSNPEDGFKASTEVGLLGAYLIYKVWELYCARKYKNT
;
A
#
# COMPACT_ATOMS: atom_id res chain seq x y z
N MET A 1 -30.75 -5.56 -5.04
CA MET A 1 -29.29 -5.32 -5.17
C MET A 1 -28.65 -6.13 -4.05
N SER A 2 -27.79 -7.11 -4.35
CA SER A 2 -27.27 -8.05 -3.34
C SER A 2 -26.28 -7.36 -2.39
N ASP A 3 -26.25 -7.76 -1.11
CA ASP A 3 -25.32 -7.23 -0.09
C ASP A 3 -23.85 -7.32 -0.51
N ILE A 4 -23.51 -8.34 -1.30
CA ILE A 4 -22.17 -8.55 -1.88
C ILE A 4 -21.77 -7.34 -2.73
N ASN A 5 -22.67 -6.83 -3.57
CA ASN A 5 -22.37 -5.67 -4.44
C ASN A 5 -22.18 -4.39 -3.62
N GLN A 6 -22.88 -4.25 -2.49
CA GLN A 6 -22.80 -3.05 -1.66
C GLN A 6 -21.52 -3.02 -0.81
N LYS A 7 -21.10 -4.18 -0.29
CA LYS A 7 -19.78 -4.34 0.35
C LYS A 7 -18.63 -4.03 -0.59
N GLU A 8 -18.69 -4.51 -1.83
CA GLU A 8 -17.66 -4.22 -2.82
C GLU A 8 -17.59 -2.72 -3.13
N LEU A 9 -18.73 -2.07 -3.41
CA LEU A 9 -18.79 -0.63 -3.66
C LEU A 9 -18.22 0.21 -2.51
N ASP A 10 -18.60 -0.09 -1.26
CA ASP A 10 -18.08 0.59 -0.08
C ASP A 10 -16.56 0.37 0.06
N THR A 11 -16.08 -0.85 -0.19
CA THR A 11 -14.66 -1.18 -0.16
C THR A 11 -13.88 -0.38 -1.20
N ARG A 12 -14.39 -0.26 -2.43
CA ARG A 12 -13.74 0.53 -3.49
C ARG A 12 -13.64 2.01 -3.11
N ARG A 13 -14.73 2.59 -2.59
CA ARG A 13 -14.78 4.00 -2.16
C ARG A 13 -13.81 4.28 -1.01
N ARG A 14 -13.79 3.42 0.01
CA ARG A 14 -12.88 3.59 1.16
C ARG A 14 -11.42 3.42 0.77
N SER A 15 -11.12 2.46 -0.10
CA SER A 15 -9.77 2.27 -0.64
C SER A 15 -9.30 3.48 -1.44
N LEU A 16 -10.17 4.08 -2.25
CA LEU A 16 -9.88 5.33 -2.96
C LEU A 16 -9.61 6.48 -1.99
N GLN A 17 -10.43 6.66 -0.95
CA GLN A 17 -10.22 7.71 0.06
C GLN A 17 -8.86 7.57 0.75
N LEU A 18 -8.49 6.33 1.14
CA LEU A 18 -7.21 6.05 1.77
C LEU A 18 -6.05 6.32 0.80
N PHE A 19 -6.17 5.88 -0.45
CA PHE A 19 -5.17 6.12 -1.47
C PHE A 19 -4.97 7.62 -1.73
N VAL A 20 -6.05 8.38 -1.93
CA VAL A 20 -5.98 9.83 -2.17
C VAL A 20 -5.39 10.55 -0.97
N CYS A 21 -5.85 10.26 0.25
CA CYS A 21 -5.33 10.88 1.46
C CYS A 21 -3.84 10.59 1.67
N GLY A 22 -3.44 9.31 1.55
CA GLY A 22 -2.04 8.92 1.65
C GLY A 22 -1.16 9.53 0.56
N PHE A 23 -1.64 9.54 -0.68
CA PHE A 23 -0.92 10.14 -1.80
C PHE A 23 -0.74 11.65 -1.61
N SER A 24 -1.75 12.37 -1.14
CA SER A 24 -1.64 13.80 -0.82
C SER A 24 -0.59 14.07 0.25
N VAL A 25 -0.49 13.22 1.29
CA VAL A 25 0.56 13.35 2.31
C VAL A 25 1.96 13.19 1.70
N VAL A 26 2.14 12.21 0.81
CA VAL A 26 3.42 11.99 0.10
C VAL A 26 3.78 13.20 -0.76
N VAL A 27 2.82 13.71 -1.54
CA VAL A 27 3.04 14.88 -2.41
C VAL A 27 3.39 16.13 -1.57
N ILE A 28 2.64 16.40 -0.51
CA ILE A 28 2.93 17.56 0.38
C ILE A 28 4.34 17.44 0.96
N LYS A 29 4.74 16.24 1.40
CA LYS A 29 6.07 16.00 1.96
C LYS A 29 7.18 16.22 0.92
N LEU A 30 6.98 15.72 -0.30
CA LEU A 30 7.88 15.97 -1.45
C LEU A 30 8.07 17.46 -1.72
N PHE A 31 7.00 18.26 -1.62
CA PHE A 31 7.06 19.70 -1.78
C PHE A 31 7.75 20.43 -0.62
N THR A 32 7.58 19.99 0.63
CA THR A 32 8.10 20.71 1.81
C THR A 32 9.55 20.40 2.13
N VAL A 33 10.03 19.18 1.89
CA VAL A 33 11.38 18.76 2.32
C VAL A 33 12.42 18.88 1.19
N GLY A 34 11.99 18.97 -0.07
CA GLY A 34 12.90 19.07 -1.23
C GLY A 34 13.65 17.76 -1.54
N LEU A 35 13.98 17.55 -2.81
CA LEU A 35 14.50 16.29 -3.39
C LEU A 35 15.98 15.96 -3.06
N VAL A 36 16.52 16.34 -1.89
CA VAL A 36 17.98 16.42 -1.70
C VAL A 36 18.60 15.30 -0.85
N GLU A 37 17.82 14.48 -0.13
CA GLU A 37 18.39 13.44 0.76
C GLU A 37 18.01 11.99 0.39
N THR A 38 18.98 11.08 0.46
CA THR A 38 18.84 9.62 0.23
C THR A 38 17.84 8.92 1.16
N ALA A 39 17.48 9.53 2.29
CA ALA A 39 16.42 9.07 3.19
C ALA A 39 15.04 8.99 2.47
N TYR A 40 14.86 9.70 1.36
CA TYR A 40 13.61 9.72 0.60
C TYR A 40 13.21 8.38 0.01
N ILE A 41 14.18 7.56 -0.41
CA ILE A 41 13.86 6.35 -1.15
C ILE A 41 13.28 5.29 -0.19
N SER A 42 13.82 5.19 1.03
CA SER A 42 13.25 4.33 2.08
C SER A 42 11.83 4.76 2.47
N GLU A 43 11.59 6.06 2.66
CA GLU A 43 10.25 6.56 2.94
C GLU A 43 9.27 6.32 1.79
N LEU A 44 9.70 6.54 0.54
CA LEU A 44 8.89 6.26 -0.64
C LEU A 44 8.54 4.78 -0.73
N MET A 45 9.48 3.89 -0.38
CA MET A 45 9.23 2.45 -0.30
C MET A 45 8.26 2.07 0.83
N LEU A 46 8.25 2.80 1.95
CA LEU A 46 7.25 2.64 3.00
C LEU A 46 5.86 3.04 2.50
N TYR A 47 5.74 4.20 1.85
CA TYR A 47 4.46 4.65 1.28
C TYR A 47 3.99 3.75 0.15
N PHE A 48 4.90 3.26 -0.68
CA PHE A 48 4.62 2.28 -1.72
C PHE A 48 4.10 0.98 -1.10
N GLY A 49 4.80 0.45 -0.09
CA GLY A 49 4.40 -0.71 0.69
C GLY A 49 2.98 -0.58 1.27
N PHE A 50 2.65 0.62 1.77
CA PHE A 50 1.37 0.90 2.40
C PHE A 50 0.23 1.13 1.40
N LEU A 51 0.43 1.98 0.39
CA LEU A 51 -0.65 2.49 -0.47
C LEU A 51 -0.92 1.61 -1.70
N PHE A 52 0.11 0.97 -2.25
CA PHE A 52 -0.03 0.22 -3.50
C PHE A 52 -1.03 -0.95 -3.41
N PRO A 53 -1.12 -1.72 -2.31
CA PRO A 53 -2.16 -2.73 -2.14
C PRO A 53 -3.58 -2.18 -2.26
N PHE A 54 -3.82 -0.95 -1.80
CA PHE A 54 -5.15 -0.32 -1.83
C PHE A 54 -5.57 0.16 -3.22
N LEU A 55 -4.62 0.36 -4.15
CA LEU A 55 -4.95 0.66 -5.54
C LEU A 55 -5.62 -0.55 -6.22
N PHE A 56 -5.11 -1.75 -5.98
CA PHE A 56 -5.74 -2.98 -6.46
C PHE A 56 -7.01 -3.32 -5.69
N TYR A 57 -7.03 -3.01 -4.38
CA TYR A 57 -8.23 -3.18 -3.57
C TYR A 57 -9.36 -2.25 -4.02
N MET A 58 -9.04 -1.03 -4.47
CA MET A 58 -9.96 -0.11 -5.11
C MET A 58 -10.48 -0.65 -6.45
N ALA A 59 -9.62 -1.24 -7.30
CA ALA A 59 -10.03 -1.73 -8.60
C ALA A 59 -11.02 -2.91 -8.50
N ARG A 60 -10.76 -3.85 -7.59
CA ARG A 60 -11.59 -5.06 -7.44
C ARG A 60 -12.69 -4.94 -6.40
N GLY A 61 -12.43 -4.35 -5.24
CA GLY A 61 -13.38 -4.25 -4.12
C GLY A 61 -13.50 -5.51 -3.26
N ASN A 62 -12.61 -6.49 -3.40
CA ASN A 62 -12.63 -7.74 -2.64
C ASN A 62 -11.22 -8.20 -2.25
N SER A 63 -11.14 -9.18 -1.34
CA SER A 63 -9.88 -9.63 -0.69
C SER A 63 -8.80 -10.01 -1.69
N PHE A 64 -9.17 -10.66 -2.79
CA PHE A 64 -8.23 -11.01 -3.87
C PHE A 64 -7.56 -9.76 -4.46
N GLY A 65 -8.29 -8.65 -4.62
CA GLY A 65 -7.70 -7.39 -5.11
C GLY A 65 -6.60 -6.89 -4.19
N PHE A 66 -6.83 -6.93 -2.87
CA PHE A 66 -5.81 -6.54 -1.89
C PHE A 66 -4.56 -7.42 -1.98
N TRP A 67 -4.72 -8.75 -1.96
CA TRP A 67 -3.60 -9.69 -2.01
C TRP A 67 -2.84 -9.64 -3.34
N LEU A 68 -3.54 -9.39 -4.46
CA LEU A 68 -2.89 -9.14 -5.75
C LEU A 68 -1.99 -7.88 -5.68
N GLY A 69 -2.47 -6.82 -5.03
CA GLY A 69 -1.68 -5.62 -4.79
C GLY A 69 -0.48 -5.87 -3.88
N VAL A 70 -0.62 -6.68 -2.83
CA VAL A 70 0.51 -7.13 -1.98
C VAL A 70 1.54 -7.88 -2.81
N ALA A 71 1.13 -8.86 -3.61
CA ALA A 71 2.04 -9.63 -4.46
C ALA A 71 2.78 -8.74 -5.47
N ALA A 72 2.08 -7.78 -6.08
CA ALA A 72 2.69 -6.81 -6.99
C ALA A 72 3.70 -5.90 -6.26
N THR A 73 3.36 -5.42 -5.06
CA THR A 73 4.25 -4.60 -4.22
C THR A 73 5.54 -5.35 -3.89
N VAL A 74 5.43 -6.61 -3.44
CA VAL A 74 6.58 -7.46 -3.13
C VAL A 74 7.44 -7.71 -4.38
N SER A 75 6.80 -8.00 -5.52
CA SER A 75 7.50 -8.22 -6.79
C SER A 75 8.34 -7.00 -7.21
N VAL A 76 7.78 -5.80 -7.08
CA VAL A 76 8.49 -4.54 -7.38
C VAL A 76 9.63 -4.31 -6.40
N SER A 77 9.41 -4.54 -5.10
CA SER A 77 10.45 -4.41 -4.06
C SER A 77 11.64 -5.33 -4.34
N LEU A 78 11.39 -6.61 -4.62
CA LEU A 78 12.43 -7.58 -4.98
C LEU A 78 13.14 -7.21 -6.28
N TYR A 79 12.42 -6.74 -7.29
CA TYR A 79 13.04 -6.29 -8.55
C TYR A 79 13.99 -5.11 -8.32
N LEU A 80 13.60 -4.15 -7.47
CA LEU A 80 14.42 -2.99 -7.14
C LEU A 80 15.62 -3.37 -6.26
N GLU A 81 15.48 -4.34 -5.37
CA GLU A 81 16.60 -4.93 -4.60
C GLU A 81 17.63 -5.58 -5.53
N ILE A 82 17.17 -6.42 -6.47
CA ILE A 82 18.05 -7.10 -7.46
C ILE A 82 18.69 -6.10 -8.44
N SER A 83 17.99 -5.03 -8.81
CA SER A 83 18.50 -4.03 -9.74
C SER A 83 19.43 -3.02 -9.06
N GLY A 84 19.11 -2.63 -7.83
CA GLY A 84 19.89 -1.70 -7.00
C GLY A 84 21.22 -2.29 -6.55
N SER A 85 21.26 -3.60 -6.27
CA SER A 85 22.49 -4.33 -5.95
C SER A 85 23.52 -4.39 -7.08
N ARG A 86 23.12 -4.04 -8.31
CA ARG A 86 24.04 -3.90 -9.44
C ARG A 86 24.60 -2.48 -9.60
N LEU A 87 24.05 -1.49 -8.90
CA LEU A 87 24.33 -0.06 -9.13
C LEU A 87 25.01 0.64 -7.95
N ILE A 88 24.94 0.11 -6.71
CA ILE A 88 25.40 0.85 -5.52
C ILE A 88 26.18 -0.09 -4.57
N SER A 89 27.50 0.04 -4.52
CA SER A 89 28.40 -0.76 -3.65
C SER A 89 28.40 -0.38 -2.15
N SER A 90 27.46 0.46 -1.70
CA SER A 90 27.49 1.05 -0.35
C SER A 90 26.17 0.92 0.40
N ASN A 91 25.73 -0.31 0.66
CA ASN A 91 24.80 -0.67 1.75
C ASN A 91 23.45 0.09 1.91
N PRO A 92 22.73 0.54 0.85
CA PRO A 92 21.37 1.06 0.99
C PRO A 92 20.30 -0.04 0.89
N GLU A 93 20.68 -1.28 0.56
CA GLU A 93 19.80 -2.39 0.22
C GLU A 93 18.88 -2.82 1.38
N ASP A 94 19.41 -2.82 2.61
CA ASP A 94 18.65 -3.21 3.80
C ASP A 94 17.50 -2.22 4.13
N GLY A 95 17.66 -0.94 3.74
CA GLY A 95 16.68 0.10 4.00
C GLY A 95 15.41 -0.01 3.15
N PHE A 96 15.53 -0.48 1.90
CA PHE A 96 14.39 -0.56 0.98
C PHE A 96 13.41 -1.65 1.37
N LYS A 97 13.95 -2.85 1.58
CA LYS A 97 13.15 -4.02 1.94
C LYS A 97 12.47 -3.82 3.28
N ALA A 98 13.21 -3.41 4.31
CA ALA A 98 12.65 -3.15 5.64
C ALA A 98 11.54 -2.09 5.58
N SER A 99 11.72 -1.02 4.80
CA SER A 99 10.69 0.01 4.67
C SER A 99 9.45 -0.48 3.93
N THR A 100 9.61 -1.26 2.84
CA THR A 100 8.46 -1.89 2.16
C THR A 100 7.71 -2.85 3.09
N GLU A 101 8.43 -3.68 3.85
CA GLU A 101 7.83 -4.63 4.81
C GLU A 101 7.02 -3.90 5.88
N VAL A 102 7.55 -2.82 6.45
CA VAL A 102 6.82 -1.97 7.41
C VAL A 102 5.57 -1.37 6.77
N GLY A 103 5.67 -0.87 5.53
CA GLY A 103 4.51 -0.38 4.78
C GLY A 103 3.44 -1.45 4.58
N LEU A 104 3.84 -2.67 4.19
CA LEU A 104 2.94 -3.82 3.99
C LEU A 104 2.27 -4.27 5.29
N LEU A 105 2.99 -4.25 6.41
CA LEU A 105 2.41 -4.52 7.74
C LEU A 105 1.32 -3.50 8.07
N GLY A 106 1.58 -2.21 7.83
CA GLY A 106 0.56 -1.16 7.98
C GLY A 106 -0.66 -1.41 7.10
N ALA A 107 -0.46 -1.78 5.83
CA ALA A 107 -1.55 -2.07 4.89
C ALA A 107 -2.39 -3.27 5.36
N TYR A 108 -1.73 -4.31 5.84
CA TYR A 108 -2.38 -5.51 6.37
C TYR A 108 -3.25 -5.22 7.59
N LEU A 109 -2.77 -4.38 8.52
CA LEU A 109 -3.55 -3.98 9.70
C LEU A 109 -4.83 -3.24 9.30
N ILE A 110 -4.73 -2.28 8.38
CA ILE A 110 -5.90 -1.55 7.87
C ILE A 110 -6.87 -2.49 7.16
N TYR A 111 -6.35 -3.39 6.31
CA TYR A 111 -7.15 -4.43 5.67
C TYR A 111 -7.91 -5.28 6.70
N LYS A 112 -7.26 -5.70 7.79
CA LYS A 112 -7.90 -6.49 8.85
C LYS A 112 -8.96 -5.73 9.61
N VAL A 113 -8.71 -4.46 9.94
CA VAL A 113 -9.72 -3.59 10.57
C VAL A 113 -10.95 -3.46 9.65
N TRP A 114 -10.74 -3.28 8.34
CA TRP A 114 -11.82 -3.22 7.37
C TRP A 114 -12.59 -4.53 7.24
N GLU A 115 -11.91 -5.69 7.17
CA GLU A 115 -12.56 -7.00 7.17
C GLU A 115 -13.45 -7.20 8.40
N LEU A 116 -12.96 -6.86 9.59
CA LEU A 116 -13.71 -6.95 10.83
C LEU A 116 -14.94 -6.03 10.82
N TYR A 117 -14.80 -4.80 10.30
CA TYR A 117 -15.91 -3.87 10.13
C TYR A 117 -16.97 -4.43 9.18
N CYS A 118 -16.58 -4.92 8.00
CA CYS A 118 -17.51 -5.52 7.05
C CYS A 118 -18.20 -6.76 7.64
N ALA A 119 -17.46 -7.62 8.34
CA ALA A 119 -18.00 -8.80 9.00
C ALA A 119 -18.97 -8.47 10.15
N ARG A 120 -19.02 -7.23 10.64
CA ARG A 120 -20.04 -6.77 11.58
C ARG A 120 -21.22 -6.12 10.85
N LYS A 121 -20.94 -5.29 9.85
CA LYS A 121 -21.95 -4.50 9.12
C LYS A 121 -22.85 -5.34 8.21
N TYR A 122 -22.30 -6.36 7.55
CA TYR A 122 -22.99 -7.15 6.51
C TYR A 122 -23.27 -8.60 6.91
N LYS A 123 -23.25 -8.93 8.23
CA LYS A 123 -23.53 -10.28 8.75
C LYS A 123 -24.98 -10.49 9.20
N ASN A 124 -25.75 -9.40 9.23
CA ASN A 124 -27.15 -9.37 9.71
C ASN A 124 -28.14 -9.01 8.58
N THR A 125 -27.74 -9.21 7.32
CA THR A 125 -28.61 -9.19 6.14
C THR A 125 -28.59 -10.55 5.48
#